data_AF-A0A946ZMH8-F1
#
_entry.id   AF-A0A946ZMH8-F1
#
_cell.length_a   1.000
_cell.length_b   1.000
_cell.length_c   1.000
_cell.angle_alpha   90.00
_cell.angle_beta   90.00
_cell.angle_gamma   90.00
#
_symmetry.space_group_name_H-M   'P 1'
#
loop_
_entity.id
_entity.type
_entity.pdbx_description
1 polymer ?
#
loop_
_entity_poly.entity_id
_entity_poly.type
_entity_poly.pdbx_seq_one_letter_code
_entity_poly.pdbx_strand_id
1 'polypeptide(L)'
;GRSTPRVYWVNAHLQKIRNIEVTENNKEELLEYLTWLEINRENRPFLDKIFREIAVYHNTLEQDSLSLAYYNKSLAAANNTPQLLALNYEDLAEYNFDKNNYKIAGAYYDSVLPNLPENTKKYRAIRKKLDNLEDVITYENTVQYADSVISIYKMPLAEREVYFQAYIDQLKAKAEAEIAKEEEKLSVGFAAFENSKGGKENKGKFYFYNITSLGYGKTEFKRRWGNRTIEDNWRWSSKASSQALDADETDLTALNESPEELTEDQKYSLDYYLGKVPKSKTVIDSLSRERNFANYQLGLIYKEKFKENLLAASKLEDVLESEPEERLILPSKYNLFKIYEQVGSPLVLNMKENIIKNHPSSRYAEILLNPRAVLEASEDGPEAQYSRLYALFEAQEFLRVITGAEESINRFTGDPIVPKLEMLKATAIGRLQGFKEFKEALNYVALNYPNQPEGKKAQQMVAEQLPKLEPNGFSSENVEPEGNWKVVFPFKRTDDEAAVRLLKRLKLTIDDLRYSNIVSKDIYNLEDEFVVVHGFKSRDFALGFAELLKNNKDYRIRNENFVILSDNYKTIQVHKNLKDYRRLKLTPKP
;
A
#
# COMPACT_ATOMS: atom_id res chain seq x y z
N GLY A 1 36.71 3.35 51.92
CA GLY A 1 35.94 4.43 51.28
C GLY A 1 34.80 3.81 50.48
N ARG A 2 33.62 4.43 50.42
CA ARG A 2 32.50 3.93 49.61
C ARG A 2 32.88 4.05 48.13
N SER A 3 33.03 2.91 47.46
CA SER A 3 33.24 2.87 46.00
C SER A 3 32.02 3.45 45.29
N THR A 4 32.23 4.26 44.25
CA THR A 4 31.15 4.79 43.41
C THR A 4 30.36 3.62 42.81
N PRO A 5 29.01 3.64 42.80
CA PRO A 5 28.24 2.58 42.18
C PRO A 5 28.65 2.39 40.71
N ARG A 6 28.86 1.13 40.32
CA ARG A 6 29.44 0.77 39.00
C ARG A 6 28.66 1.38 37.83
N VAL A 7 27.34 1.49 37.95
CA VAL A 7 26.45 2.11 36.94
C VAL A 7 26.89 3.54 36.60
N TYR A 8 27.14 4.37 37.61
CA TYR A 8 27.55 5.77 37.40
C TYR A 8 28.97 5.85 36.87
N TRP A 9 29.86 4.98 37.35
CA TRP A 9 31.23 4.91 36.88
C TRP A 9 31.30 4.53 35.39
N VAL A 10 30.58 3.49 34.95
CA VAL A 10 30.53 3.09 33.54
C VAL A 10 29.93 4.21 32.70
N ASN A 11 28.76 4.75 33.09
CA ASN A 11 28.13 5.84 32.33
C ASN A 11 29.07 7.05 32.19
N ALA A 12 29.82 7.43 33.23
CA ALA A 12 30.75 8.56 33.17
C ALA A 12 31.88 8.32 32.15
N HIS A 13 32.45 7.10 32.10
CA HIS A 13 33.48 6.76 31.12
C HIS A 13 32.94 6.74 29.70
N LEU A 14 31.74 6.19 29.48
CA LEU A 14 31.11 6.22 28.16
C LEU A 14 30.81 7.65 27.71
N GLN A 15 30.35 8.53 28.62
CA GLN A 15 30.18 9.96 28.27
C GLN A 15 31.52 10.66 27.99
N LYS A 16 32.60 10.29 28.67
CA LYS A 16 33.94 10.80 28.35
C LYS A 16 34.33 10.38 26.92
N ILE A 17 34.14 9.10 26.58
CA ILE A 17 34.44 8.55 25.25
C ILE A 17 33.66 9.30 24.16
N ARG A 18 32.35 9.53 24.35
CA ARG A 18 31.51 10.27 23.39
C ARG A 18 31.96 11.70 23.10
N ASN A 19 32.69 12.31 24.02
CA ASN A 19 33.21 13.68 23.87
C ASN A 19 34.64 13.71 23.28
N ILE A 20 35.22 12.56 22.95
CA ILE A 20 36.51 12.45 22.29
C ILE A 20 36.27 12.30 20.79
N GLU A 21 36.79 13.23 20.00
CA GLU A 21 36.87 13.08 18.55
C GLU A 21 37.92 12.01 18.20
N VAL A 22 37.53 11.05 17.36
CA VAL A 22 38.43 9.97 16.92
C VAL A 22 39.36 10.52 15.85
N THR A 23 40.67 10.39 16.07
CA THR A 23 41.73 10.85 15.19
C THR A 23 42.76 9.74 15.00
N GLU A 24 43.58 9.84 13.96
CA GLU A 24 44.65 8.86 13.71
C GLU A 24 45.61 8.68 14.91
N ASN A 25 45.81 9.73 15.71
CA ASN A 25 46.72 9.71 16.86
C ASN A 25 46.14 9.05 18.11
N ASN A 26 44.80 8.98 18.25
CA ASN A 26 44.16 8.48 19.48
C ASN A 26 43.32 7.21 19.27
N LYS A 27 43.09 6.78 18.02
CA LYS A 27 42.23 5.63 17.71
C LYS A 27 42.70 4.34 18.40
N GLU A 28 44.01 4.06 18.41
CA GLU A 28 44.55 2.84 19.03
C GLU A 28 44.33 2.85 20.55
N GLU A 29 44.69 3.95 21.22
CA GLU A 29 44.49 4.11 22.67
C GLU A 29 43.01 4.02 23.05
N LEU A 30 42.12 4.63 22.26
CA LEU A 30 40.69 4.60 22.51
C LEU A 30 40.11 3.20 22.34
N LEU A 31 40.56 2.45 21.32
CA LEU A 31 40.17 1.06 21.11
C LEU A 31 40.66 0.16 22.25
N GLU A 32 41.90 0.33 22.71
CA GLU A 32 42.42 -0.40 23.88
C GLU A 32 41.57 -0.11 25.12
N TYR A 33 41.20 1.16 25.31
CA TYR A 33 40.37 1.57 26.44
C TYR A 33 38.96 0.97 26.41
N LEU A 34 38.32 0.98 25.24
CA LEU A 34 37.02 0.33 25.00
C LEU A 34 37.10 -1.19 25.22
N THR A 35 38.15 -1.84 24.72
CA THR A 35 38.40 -3.28 24.90
C THR A 35 38.57 -3.64 26.37
N TRP A 36 39.29 -2.80 27.12
CA TRP A 36 39.44 -2.97 28.56
C TRP A 36 38.10 -2.86 29.30
N LEU A 37 37.22 -1.94 28.88
CA LEU A 37 35.87 -1.84 29.42
C LEU A 37 35.04 -3.11 29.13
N GLU A 38 35.14 -3.67 27.92
CA GLU A 38 34.43 -4.89 27.52
C GLU A 38 34.86 -6.12 28.34
N ILE A 39 36.18 -6.35 28.49
CA ILE A 39 36.70 -7.58 29.11
C ILE A 39 36.54 -7.57 30.64
N ASN A 40 36.38 -6.39 31.24
CA ASN A 40 36.24 -6.26 32.69
C ASN A 40 35.01 -7.00 33.22
N ARG A 41 35.23 -8.01 34.08
CA ARG A 41 34.15 -8.85 34.64
C ARG A 41 33.09 -8.06 35.39
N GLU A 42 33.44 -6.96 36.04
CA GLU A 42 32.49 -6.10 36.76
C GLU A 42 31.55 -5.33 35.83
N ASN A 43 31.93 -5.19 34.55
CA ASN A 43 31.14 -4.48 33.54
C ASN A 43 30.11 -5.37 32.83
N ARG A 44 30.06 -6.69 33.13
CA ARG A 44 29.12 -7.63 32.51
C ARG A 44 27.66 -7.13 32.49
N PRO A 45 27.12 -6.50 33.55
CA PRO A 45 25.75 -5.98 33.54
C PRO A 45 25.52 -4.74 32.64
N PHE A 46 26.58 -4.15 32.08
CA PHE A 46 26.55 -2.91 31.29
C PHE A 46 27.14 -3.09 29.89
N LEU A 47 27.31 -4.34 29.45
CA LEU A 47 27.89 -4.66 28.15
C LEU A 47 27.04 -4.14 27.00
N ASP A 48 25.72 -4.05 27.19
CA ASP A 48 24.80 -3.41 26.25
C ASP A 48 25.28 -2.01 25.84
N LYS A 49 25.61 -1.15 26.82
CA LYS A 49 26.08 0.22 26.58
C LYS A 49 27.51 0.26 26.04
N ILE A 50 28.38 -0.61 26.56
CA ILE A 50 29.79 -0.67 26.12
C ILE A 50 29.86 -1.12 24.66
N PHE A 51 29.14 -2.17 24.30
CA PHE A 51 29.05 -2.65 22.91
C PHE A 51 28.51 -1.58 21.97
N ARG A 52 27.54 -0.77 22.40
CA ARG A 52 27.09 0.36 21.59
C ARG A 52 28.20 1.37 21.33
N GLU A 53 28.96 1.78 22.36
CA GLU A 53 30.06 2.72 22.14
C GLU A 53 31.14 2.14 21.23
N ILE A 54 31.43 0.84 21.34
CA ILE A 54 32.34 0.16 20.41
C ILE A 54 31.79 0.18 18.98
N ALA A 55 30.49 -0.04 18.80
CA ALA A 55 29.84 0.03 17.50
C ALA A 55 29.96 1.44 16.90
N VAL A 56 29.65 2.49 17.68
CA VAL A 56 29.77 3.89 17.27
C VAL A 56 31.22 4.23 16.90
N TYR A 57 32.20 3.77 17.68
CA TYR A 57 33.62 3.94 17.38
C TYR A 57 33.98 3.32 16.02
N HIS A 58 33.61 2.07 15.77
CA HIS A 58 33.87 1.44 14.47
C HIS A 58 33.12 2.12 13.32
N ASN A 59 31.91 2.62 13.57
CA ASN A 59 31.12 3.37 12.59
C ASN A 59 31.83 4.67 12.18
N THR A 60 32.43 5.39 13.14
CA THR A 60 33.18 6.63 12.85
C THR A 60 34.44 6.40 12.01
N LEU A 61 34.95 5.17 12.00
CA LEU A 61 36.09 4.74 11.20
C LEU A 61 35.68 4.04 9.89
N GLU A 62 34.39 4.04 9.54
CA GLU A 62 33.84 3.36 8.36
C GLU A 62 34.13 1.83 8.36
N GLN A 63 34.28 1.24 9.55
CA GLN A 63 34.49 -0.19 9.74
C GLN A 63 33.16 -0.91 9.88
N ASP A 64 32.37 -0.88 8.80
CA ASP A 64 30.96 -1.31 8.74
C ASP A 64 30.72 -2.69 9.37
N SER A 65 31.54 -3.69 9.04
CA SER A 65 31.36 -5.08 9.53
C SER A 65 31.49 -5.19 11.06
N LEU A 66 32.46 -4.50 11.64
CA LEU A 66 32.68 -4.47 13.10
C LEU A 66 31.58 -3.65 13.78
N SER A 67 31.24 -2.50 13.23
CA SER A 67 30.13 -1.64 13.71
C SER A 67 28.82 -2.43 13.84
N LEU A 68 28.39 -3.08 12.75
CA LEU A 68 27.17 -3.88 12.73
C LEU A 68 27.22 -5.06 13.71
N ALA A 69 28.38 -5.73 13.83
CA ALA A 69 28.55 -6.83 14.78
C ALA A 69 28.36 -6.35 16.23
N TYR A 70 28.92 -5.20 16.59
CA TYR A 70 28.80 -4.65 17.93
C TYR A 70 27.42 -4.04 18.22
N TYR A 71 26.72 -3.44 17.25
CA TYR A 71 25.32 -3.07 17.43
C TYR A 71 24.45 -4.29 17.74
N ASN A 72 24.64 -5.39 17.02
CA ASN A 72 23.93 -6.64 17.28
C ASN A 72 24.28 -7.25 18.66
N LYS A 73 25.55 -7.20 19.07
CA LYS A 73 25.95 -7.58 20.45
C LYS A 73 25.25 -6.70 21.50
N SER A 74 25.16 -5.40 21.26
CA SER A 74 24.49 -4.45 22.15
C SER A 74 23.00 -4.76 22.28
N LEU A 75 22.30 -5.00 21.16
CA LEU A 75 20.90 -5.41 21.15
C LEU A 75 20.68 -6.73 21.90
N ALA A 76 21.56 -7.73 21.70
CA ALA A 76 21.45 -9.02 22.38
C ALA A 76 21.71 -8.95 23.90
N ALA A 77 22.51 -7.98 24.35
CA ALA A 77 22.80 -7.75 25.76
C ALA A 77 21.79 -6.83 26.46
N ALA A 78 20.97 -6.09 25.71
CA ALA A 78 20.03 -5.11 26.24
C ALA A 78 18.90 -5.80 27.03
N ASN A 79 18.71 -5.38 28.28
CA ASN A 79 17.66 -5.88 29.17
C ASN A 79 16.74 -4.73 29.60
N ASN A 80 15.58 -4.62 28.93
CA ASN A 80 14.55 -3.63 29.24
C ASN A 80 15.07 -2.17 29.27
N THR A 81 15.83 -1.78 28.24
CA THR A 81 16.40 -0.42 28.07
C THR A 81 15.88 0.22 26.78
N PRO A 82 14.64 0.76 26.74
CA PRO A 82 14.03 1.28 25.52
C PRO A 82 14.88 2.35 24.83
N GLN A 83 15.49 3.28 25.58
CA GLN A 83 16.30 4.34 24.96
C GLN A 83 17.53 3.79 24.23
N LEU A 84 18.17 2.74 24.77
CA LEU A 84 19.33 2.11 24.14
C LEU A 84 18.91 1.34 22.88
N LEU A 85 17.79 0.61 22.96
CA LEU A 85 17.22 -0.12 21.82
C LEU A 85 16.86 0.84 20.69
N ALA A 86 16.16 1.94 21.00
CA ALA A 86 15.80 2.96 20.02
C ALA A 86 17.05 3.50 19.30
N LEU A 87 18.11 3.81 20.04
CA LEU A 87 19.35 4.32 19.45
C LEU A 87 20.05 3.28 18.56
N ASN A 88 20.14 2.01 18.99
CA ASN A 88 20.77 0.96 18.19
C ASN A 88 19.98 0.68 16.90
N TYR A 89 18.66 0.57 17.00
CA TYR A 89 17.82 0.36 15.83
C TYR A 89 17.84 1.55 14.88
N GLU A 90 17.92 2.78 15.39
CA GLU A 90 18.01 3.98 14.56
C GLU A 90 19.32 4.00 13.76
N ASP A 91 20.46 3.74 14.38
CA ASP A 91 21.74 3.70 13.65
C ASP A 91 21.76 2.58 12.59
N LEU A 92 21.19 1.41 12.92
CA LEU A 92 21.04 0.32 11.95
C LEU A 92 20.08 0.69 10.81
N ALA A 93 19.02 1.43 11.10
CA ALA A 93 18.08 1.92 10.09
C ALA A 93 18.75 2.96 9.18
N GLU A 94 19.48 3.91 9.74
CA GLU A 94 20.21 4.94 8.98
C GLU A 94 21.30 4.33 8.13
N TYR A 95 22.11 3.43 8.68
CA TYR A 95 23.11 2.68 7.90
C TYR A 95 22.49 1.98 6.68
N ASN A 96 21.37 1.26 6.87
CA ASN A 96 20.73 0.56 5.76
C ASN A 96 20.06 1.52 4.78
N PHE A 97 19.52 2.65 5.25
CA PHE A 97 18.94 3.68 4.40
C PHE A 97 20.02 4.27 3.47
N ASP A 98 21.18 4.62 4.02
CA ASP A 98 22.29 5.21 3.27
C ASP A 98 22.91 4.24 2.25
N LYS A 99 22.82 2.94 2.51
CA LYS A 99 23.22 1.87 1.56
C LYS A 99 22.10 1.49 0.57
N ASN A 100 21.00 2.24 0.51
CA ASN A 100 19.82 1.96 -0.32
C ASN A 100 19.11 0.61 0.00
N ASN A 101 19.35 0.03 1.18
CA ASN A 101 18.68 -1.18 1.67
C ASN A 101 17.35 -0.82 2.35
N TYR A 102 16.42 -0.24 1.59
CA TYR A 102 15.20 0.38 2.11
C TYR A 102 14.29 -0.56 2.89
N LYS A 103 14.13 -1.81 2.45
CA LYS A 103 13.40 -2.85 3.18
C LYS A 103 13.96 -3.13 4.57
N ILE A 104 15.28 -3.23 4.69
CA ILE A 104 15.95 -3.48 5.97
C ILE A 104 15.88 -2.22 6.85
N ALA A 105 16.09 -1.05 6.26
CA ALA A 105 15.94 0.23 6.95
C ALA A 105 14.53 0.40 7.54
N GLY A 106 13.49 0.10 6.76
CA GLY A 106 12.10 0.15 7.22
C GLY A 106 11.83 -0.76 8.40
N ALA A 107 12.32 -2.01 8.37
CA ALA A 107 12.17 -2.95 9.49
C ALA A 107 12.86 -2.45 10.78
N TYR A 108 14.02 -1.81 10.66
CA TYR A 108 14.69 -1.20 11.80
C TYR A 108 13.98 0.06 12.29
N TYR A 109 13.51 0.95 11.40
CA TYR A 109 12.71 2.10 11.80
C TYR A 109 11.41 1.70 12.52
N ASP A 110 10.75 0.64 12.05
CA ASP A 110 9.59 0.07 12.75
C ASP A 110 9.98 -0.42 14.16
N SER A 111 11.15 -1.07 14.29
CA SER A 111 11.70 -1.48 15.59
C SER A 111 12.09 -0.31 16.52
N VAL A 112 12.34 0.89 15.98
CA VAL A 112 12.60 2.10 16.78
C VAL A 112 11.32 2.60 17.47
N LEU A 113 10.17 2.60 16.77
CA LEU A 113 8.95 3.28 17.22
C LEU A 113 8.42 2.79 18.58
N PRO A 114 8.33 1.49 18.89
CA PRO A 114 7.90 0.99 20.21
C PRO A 114 8.81 1.42 21.36
N ASN A 115 10.05 1.80 21.04
CA ASN A 115 11.07 2.20 22.00
C ASN A 115 11.10 3.73 22.25
N LEU A 116 10.23 4.49 21.58
CA LEU A 116 10.12 5.95 21.68
C LEU A 116 8.75 6.39 22.23
N PRO A 117 8.67 7.49 23.00
CA PRO A 117 7.38 8.06 23.39
C PRO A 117 6.69 8.73 22.18
N GLU A 118 5.44 8.35 21.92
CA GLU A 118 4.64 8.75 20.74
C GLU A 118 4.54 10.27 20.52
N ASN A 119 4.48 11.05 21.60
CA ASN A 119 4.28 12.51 21.54
C ASN A 119 5.55 13.32 21.31
N THR A 120 6.68 12.68 20.99
CA THR A 120 7.95 13.37 20.78
C THR A 120 8.16 13.79 19.32
N LYS A 121 8.93 14.87 19.12
CA LYS A 121 9.38 15.27 17.77
C LYS A 121 10.13 14.14 17.07
N LYS A 122 10.91 13.37 17.82
CA LYS A 122 11.69 12.23 17.32
C LYS A 122 10.80 11.11 16.79
N TYR A 123 9.76 10.71 17.55
CA TYR A 123 8.79 9.71 17.09
C TYR A 123 8.16 10.12 15.76
N ARG A 124 7.67 11.37 15.65
CA ARG A 124 7.06 11.87 14.40
C ARG A 124 8.04 11.89 13.22
N ALA A 125 9.31 12.19 13.48
CA ALA A 125 10.34 12.18 12.45
C ALA A 125 10.62 10.76 11.93
N ILE A 126 10.80 9.79 12.84
CA ILE A 126 11.01 8.37 12.48
C ILE A 126 9.78 7.79 11.79
N ARG A 127 8.57 8.08 12.31
CA ARG A 127 7.32 7.66 11.68
C ARG A 127 7.22 8.16 10.25
N LYS A 128 7.52 9.44 10.03
CA LYS A 128 7.55 10.02 8.68
C LYS A 128 8.61 9.36 7.77
N LYS A 129 9.79 9.00 8.29
CA LYS A 129 10.80 8.25 7.53
C LYS A 129 10.25 6.87 7.12
N LEU A 130 9.59 6.15 8.04
CA LEU A 130 8.97 4.85 7.78
C LEU A 130 7.83 4.96 6.76
N ASP A 131 6.89 5.90 6.95
CA ASP A 131 5.77 6.14 6.04
C ASP A 131 6.28 6.48 4.62
N ASN A 132 7.41 7.18 4.51
CA ASN A 132 8.04 7.48 3.21
C ASN A 132 8.65 6.25 2.52
N LEU A 133 9.04 5.22 3.30
CA LEU A 133 9.62 3.97 2.79
C LEU A 133 8.55 2.93 2.44
N GLU A 134 7.33 3.04 2.98
CA GLU A 134 6.27 2.04 2.81
C GLU A 134 6.00 1.72 1.33
N ASP A 135 5.87 2.73 0.47
CA ASP A 135 5.65 2.51 -0.97
C ASP A 135 6.86 1.86 -1.64
N VAL A 136 8.08 2.23 -1.26
CA VAL A 136 9.28 1.62 -1.82
C VAL A 136 9.31 0.14 -1.46
N ILE A 137 9.06 -0.18 -0.20
CA ILE A 137 9.10 -1.54 0.31
C ILE A 137 8.02 -2.39 -0.36
N THR A 138 6.81 -1.85 -0.54
CA THR A 138 5.72 -2.57 -1.22
C THR A 138 6.09 -2.89 -2.67
N TYR A 139 6.54 -1.89 -3.45
CA TYR A 139 6.94 -2.13 -4.84
C TYR A 139 8.20 -3.00 -4.96
N GLU A 140 9.20 -2.87 -4.08
CA GLU A 140 10.36 -3.76 -4.06
C GLU A 140 9.96 -5.21 -3.79
N ASN A 141 9.01 -5.44 -2.88
CA ASN A 141 8.48 -6.77 -2.62
C ASN A 141 7.73 -7.33 -3.84
N THR A 142 6.92 -6.51 -4.52
CA THR A 142 6.23 -6.90 -5.76
C THR A 142 7.23 -7.31 -6.83
N VAL A 143 8.27 -6.50 -7.05
CA VAL A 143 9.33 -6.80 -8.04
C VAL A 143 10.08 -8.07 -7.66
N GLN A 144 10.54 -8.18 -6.40
CA GLN A 144 11.27 -9.35 -5.90
C GLN A 144 10.46 -10.64 -6.07
N TYR A 145 9.18 -10.59 -5.71
CA TYR A 145 8.27 -11.72 -5.84
C TYR A 145 8.05 -12.10 -7.30
N ALA A 146 7.68 -11.13 -8.15
CA ALA A 146 7.41 -11.36 -9.56
C ALA A 146 8.66 -11.89 -10.28
N ASP A 147 9.84 -11.31 -10.06
CA ASP A 147 11.09 -11.78 -10.65
C ASP A 147 11.43 -13.21 -10.21
N SER A 148 11.24 -13.54 -8.94
CA SER A 148 11.46 -14.90 -8.42
C SER A 148 10.53 -15.90 -9.12
N VAL A 149 9.23 -15.59 -9.18
CA VAL A 149 8.22 -16.48 -9.79
C VAL A 149 8.46 -16.62 -11.29
N ILE A 150 8.71 -15.51 -12.00
CA ILE A 150 8.96 -15.50 -13.44
C ILE A 150 10.26 -16.25 -13.77
N SER A 151 11.31 -16.07 -12.96
CA SER A 151 12.58 -16.79 -13.12
C SER A 151 12.37 -18.30 -13.00
N ILE A 152 11.72 -18.76 -11.94
CA ILE A 152 11.42 -20.18 -11.71
C ILE A 152 10.50 -20.74 -12.82
N TYR A 153 9.53 -19.95 -13.29
CA TYR A 153 8.66 -20.34 -14.40
C TYR A 153 9.43 -20.54 -15.71
N LYS A 154 10.40 -19.67 -16.00
CA LYS A 154 11.25 -19.73 -17.20
C LYS A 154 12.26 -20.88 -17.16
N MET A 155 12.60 -21.41 -15.99
CA MET A 155 13.49 -22.57 -15.86
C MET A 155 12.85 -23.82 -16.50
N PRO A 156 13.63 -24.62 -17.25
CA PRO A 156 13.24 -25.98 -17.63
C PRO A 156 12.90 -26.83 -16.41
N LEU A 157 12.06 -27.86 -16.60
CA LEU A 157 11.59 -28.72 -15.50
C LEU A 157 12.74 -29.32 -14.68
N ALA A 158 13.79 -29.82 -15.33
CA ALA A 158 14.95 -30.41 -14.66
C ALA A 158 15.71 -29.39 -13.80
N GLU A 159 15.89 -28.15 -14.28
CA GLU A 159 16.54 -27.08 -13.50
C GLU A 159 15.69 -26.65 -12.31
N ARG A 160 14.37 -26.62 -12.49
CA ARG A 160 13.41 -26.31 -11.43
C ARG A 160 13.42 -27.36 -10.32
N GLU A 161 13.51 -28.64 -10.69
CA GLU A 161 13.67 -29.75 -9.73
C GLU A 161 14.96 -29.59 -8.91
N VAL A 162 16.08 -29.29 -9.57
CA VAL A 162 17.37 -29.05 -8.89
C VAL A 162 17.28 -27.84 -7.96
N TYR A 163 16.65 -26.75 -8.39
CA TYR A 163 16.46 -25.54 -7.58
C TYR A 163 15.69 -25.84 -6.28
N PHE A 164 14.54 -26.50 -6.37
CA PHE A 164 13.76 -26.84 -5.18
C PHE A 164 14.40 -27.93 -4.33
N GLN A 165 15.09 -28.89 -4.94
CA GLN A 165 15.85 -29.89 -4.20
C GLN A 165 16.95 -29.25 -3.35
N ALA A 166 17.71 -28.31 -3.93
CA ALA A 166 18.72 -27.55 -3.19
C ALA A 166 18.11 -26.75 -2.02
N TYR A 167 16.94 -26.15 -2.22
CA TYR A 167 16.21 -25.47 -1.15
C TYR A 167 15.77 -26.43 -0.03
N ILE A 168 15.20 -27.59 -0.38
CA ILE A 168 14.82 -28.65 0.58
C ILE A 168 16.03 -29.14 1.37
N ASP A 169 17.16 -29.35 0.70
CA ASP A 169 18.39 -29.80 1.36
C ASP A 169 18.94 -28.73 2.31
N GLN A 170 18.82 -27.45 1.93
CA GLN A 170 19.14 -26.34 2.84
C GLN A 170 18.22 -26.31 4.07
N LEU A 171 16.92 -26.57 3.90
CA LEU A 171 15.97 -26.66 5.02
C LEU A 171 16.33 -27.82 5.96
N LYS A 172 16.67 -29.00 5.41
CA LYS A 172 17.10 -30.16 6.20
C LYS A 172 18.38 -29.87 6.96
N ALA A 173 19.38 -29.27 6.30
CA ALA A 173 20.65 -28.91 6.94
C ALA A 173 20.46 -27.88 8.06
N LYS A 174 19.59 -26.88 7.88
CA LYS A 174 19.24 -25.93 8.96
C LYS A 174 18.56 -26.62 10.12
N ALA A 175 17.58 -27.49 9.87
CA ALA A 175 16.88 -28.23 10.91
C ALA A 175 17.84 -29.14 11.70
N GLU A 176 18.74 -29.84 11.01
CA GLU A 176 19.76 -30.67 11.66
C GLU A 176 20.74 -29.84 12.49
N ALA A 177 21.19 -28.70 12.01
CA ALA A 177 22.06 -27.79 12.76
C ALA A 177 21.36 -27.21 14.01
N GLU A 178 20.06 -26.92 13.93
CA GLU A 178 19.26 -26.49 15.09
C GLU A 178 19.12 -27.61 16.12
N ILE A 179 18.82 -28.83 15.68
CA ILE A 179 18.76 -30.01 16.54
C ILE A 179 20.12 -30.24 17.21
N ALA A 180 21.23 -30.18 16.46
CA ALA A 180 22.57 -30.34 17.02
C ALA A 180 22.90 -29.28 18.08
N LYS A 181 22.51 -28.01 17.86
CA LYS A 181 22.66 -26.94 18.87
C LYS A 181 21.78 -27.17 20.09
N GLU A 182 20.56 -27.68 19.92
CA GLU A 182 19.68 -28.08 21.02
C GLU A 182 20.31 -29.23 21.83
N GLU A 183 20.84 -30.26 21.17
CA GLU A 183 21.53 -31.39 21.79
C GLU A 183 22.78 -30.97 22.56
N GLU A 184 23.60 -30.07 22.01
CA GLU A 184 24.78 -29.54 22.68
C GLU A 184 24.39 -28.80 23.97
N LYS A 185 23.39 -27.90 23.88
CA LYS A 185 22.87 -27.18 25.05
C LYS A 185 22.28 -28.13 26.09
N LEU A 186 21.51 -29.13 25.66
CA LEU A 186 20.93 -30.16 26.52
C LEU A 186 22.01 -31.01 27.18
N SER A 187 23.04 -31.41 26.44
CA SER A 187 24.17 -32.20 26.94
C SER A 187 24.94 -31.45 28.03
N VAL A 188 25.25 -30.16 27.81
CA VAL A 188 25.89 -29.30 28.82
C VAL A 188 24.98 -29.14 30.05
N GLY A 189 23.68 -28.92 29.84
CA GLY A 189 22.70 -28.81 30.93
C GLY A 189 22.54 -30.11 31.73
N PHE A 190 22.52 -31.27 31.06
CA PHE A 190 22.42 -32.58 31.69
C PHE A 190 23.70 -32.97 32.41
N ALA A 191 24.88 -32.65 31.88
CA ALA A 191 26.16 -32.84 32.58
C ALA A 191 26.20 -32.05 33.90
N ALA A 192 25.66 -30.82 33.91
CA ALA A 192 25.51 -30.04 35.14
C ALA A 192 24.46 -30.63 36.08
N PHE A 193 23.32 -31.08 35.55
CA PHE A 193 22.23 -31.69 36.33
C PHE A 193 22.63 -33.02 36.98
N GLU A 194 23.35 -33.90 36.27
CA GLU A 194 23.82 -35.19 36.81
C GLU A 194 24.70 -35.04 38.05
N ASN A 195 25.44 -33.94 38.15
CA ASN A 195 26.29 -33.63 39.29
C ASN A 195 25.51 -33.06 40.50
N SER A 196 24.23 -32.71 40.33
CA SER A 196 23.36 -32.22 41.40
C SER A 196 22.77 -33.36 42.26
N LYS A 197 22.25 -33.03 43.45
CA LYS A 197 21.51 -34.00 44.29
C LYS A 197 20.32 -34.62 43.56
N GLY A 198 19.55 -33.81 42.84
CA GLY A 198 18.39 -34.27 42.05
C GLY A 198 18.79 -35.16 40.88
N GLY A 199 19.96 -34.92 40.26
CA GLY A 199 20.49 -35.78 39.20
C GLY A 199 20.90 -37.17 39.68
N LYS A 200 21.51 -37.27 40.87
CA LYS A 200 21.89 -38.56 41.48
C LYS A 200 20.67 -39.42 41.84
N GLU A 201 19.59 -38.81 42.32
CA GLU A 201 18.31 -39.49 42.60
C GLU A 201 17.56 -39.89 41.31
N ASN A 202 17.88 -39.26 40.18
CA ASN A 202 17.28 -39.56 38.88
C ASN A 202 17.92 -40.77 38.18
N LYS A 203 19.11 -41.20 38.60
CA LYS A 203 19.82 -42.34 38.00
C LYS A 203 19.07 -43.65 38.28
N GLY A 204 18.89 -44.47 37.23
CA GLY A 204 18.26 -45.79 37.32
C GLY A 204 16.72 -45.81 37.28
N LYS A 205 16.05 -44.65 37.15
CA LYS A 205 14.61 -44.59 36.93
C LYS A 205 14.22 -45.11 35.54
N PHE A 206 13.03 -45.69 35.43
CA PHE A 206 12.45 -46.10 34.15
C PHE A 206 12.39 -44.91 33.17
N TYR A 207 12.54 -45.17 31.87
CA TYR A 207 12.80 -44.19 30.80
C TYR A 207 12.00 -42.87 30.90
N PHE A 208 10.68 -42.94 31.08
CA PHE A 208 9.82 -41.74 31.15
C PHE A 208 9.95 -40.93 32.45
N TYR A 209 10.54 -41.51 33.49
CA TYR A 209 10.82 -40.84 34.77
C TYR A 209 12.27 -40.40 34.90
N ASN A 210 13.12 -40.73 33.90
CA ASN A 210 14.49 -40.25 33.82
C ASN A 210 14.56 -39.03 32.89
N ILE A 211 14.85 -37.86 33.47
CA ILE A 211 14.84 -36.57 32.76
C ILE A 211 15.88 -36.54 31.63
N THR A 212 17.05 -37.17 31.82
CA THR A 212 18.10 -37.18 30.78
C THR A 212 17.69 -38.08 29.61
N SER A 213 17.23 -39.31 29.89
CA SER A 213 16.73 -40.25 28.87
C SER A 213 15.52 -39.71 28.12
N LEU A 214 14.58 -39.06 28.82
CA LEU A 214 13.42 -38.42 28.20
C LEU A 214 13.82 -37.25 27.28
N GLY A 215 14.80 -36.44 27.69
CA GLY A 215 15.31 -35.32 26.90
C GLY A 215 15.98 -35.76 25.60
N TYR A 216 16.88 -36.75 25.67
CA TYR A 216 17.46 -37.35 24.47
C TYR A 216 16.39 -38.04 23.60
N GLY A 217 15.47 -38.77 24.23
CA GLY A 217 14.33 -39.38 23.57
C GLY A 217 13.44 -38.41 22.79
N LYS A 218 13.15 -37.25 23.38
CA LYS A 218 12.38 -36.19 22.73
C LYS A 218 13.12 -35.63 21.51
N THR A 219 14.43 -35.47 21.61
CA THR A 219 15.26 -34.93 20.53
C THR A 219 15.38 -35.93 19.38
N GLU A 220 15.59 -37.21 19.70
CA GLU A 220 15.57 -38.33 18.74
C GLU A 220 14.22 -38.47 18.03
N PHE A 221 13.12 -38.29 18.77
CA PHE A 221 11.78 -38.29 18.21
C PHE A 221 11.60 -37.15 17.20
N LYS A 222 11.97 -35.91 17.59
CA LYS A 222 11.92 -34.72 16.72
C LYS A 222 12.82 -34.89 15.49
N ARG A 223 13.99 -35.51 15.63
CA ARG A 223 14.90 -35.80 14.51
C ARG A 223 14.30 -36.79 13.52
N ARG A 224 13.66 -37.87 14.01
CA ARG A 224 13.10 -38.92 13.14
C ARG A 224 11.77 -38.54 12.52
N TRP A 225 10.94 -37.79 13.24
CA TRP A 225 9.54 -37.56 12.87
C TRP A 225 9.17 -36.08 12.71
N GLY A 226 10.04 -35.14 13.08
CA GLY A 226 9.70 -33.72 13.12
C GLY A 226 8.78 -33.36 14.29
N ASN A 227 8.18 -32.17 14.23
CA ASN A 227 7.12 -31.78 15.15
C ASN A 227 5.80 -32.44 14.69
N ARG A 228 5.22 -33.33 15.51
CA ARG A 228 3.96 -34.02 15.21
C ARG A 228 2.87 -33.57 16.18
N THR A 229 1.68 -33.29 15.64
CA THR A 229 0.47 -33.00 16.41
C THR A 229 -0.03 -34.27 17.11
N ILE A 230 -0.79 -34.08 18.20
CA ILE A 230 -1.37 -35.20 18.95
C ILE A 230 -2.67 -35.60 18.26
N GLU A 231 -2.60 -36.62 17.40
CA GLU A 231 -3.74 -37.18 16.70
C GLU A 231 -3.60 -38.70 16.47
N ASP A 232 -4.72 -39.37 16.28
CA ASP A 232 -4.74 -40.80 15.98
C ASP A 232 -4.09 -41.07 14.62
N ASN A 233 -3.23 -42.10 14.56
CA ASN A 233 -2.44 -42.46 13.38
C ASN A 233 -1.45 -41.37 12.92
N TRP A 234 -0.96 -40.51 13.82
CA TRP A 234 0.06 -39.48 13.54
C TRP A 234 1.32 -40.00 12.81
N ARG A 235 1.60 -41.31 12.88
CA ARG A 235 2.71 -41.97 12.19
C ARG A 235 2.46 -42.21 10.69
N TRP A 236 1.19 -42.23 10.24
CA TRP A 236 0.77 -42.59 8.88
C TRP A 236 0.17 -41.34 8.21
N SER A 237 1.02 -40.43 7.74
CA SER A 237 0.61 -39.12 7.25
C SER A 237 0.08 -39.10 5.80
N SER A 238 -0.23 -40.25 5.19
CA SER A 238 -0.84 -40.33 3.85
C SER A 238 -2.37 -40.26 3.89
N LYS A 239 -2.96 -39.37 4.70
CA LYS A 239 -4.27 -38.81 4.34
C LYS A 239 -3.99 -37.53 3.56
N ALA A 240 -3.71 -37.70 2.27
CA ALA A 240 -3.93 -36.63 1.32
C ALA A 240 -5.38 -36.17 1.55
N SER A 241 -5.55 -34.94 2.02
CA SER A 241 -6.83 -34.27 2.05
C SER A 241 -7.30 -34.16 0.60
N SER A 242 -8.06 -35.16 0.15
CA SER A 242 -8.93 -35.06 -0.99
C SER A 242 -10.13 -34.20 -0.56
N GLN A 243 -9.90 -32.90 -0.38
CA GLN A 243 -10.95 -31.89 -0.42
C GLN A 243 -10.76 -31.11 -1.72
N ALA A 244 -11.62 -31.47 -2.68
CA ALA A 244 -12.12 -30.69 -3.79
C ALA A 244 -11.18 -29.64 -4.40
N LEU A 245 -10.55 -30.03 -5.51
CA LEU A 245 -10.31 -29.13 -6.63
C LEU A 245 -11.67 -28.77 -7.24
N ASP A 246 -12.30 -27.72 -6.72
CA ASP A 246 -13.26 -26.89 -7.45
C ASP A 246 -12.97 -25.45 -7.02
N ALA A 247 -11.97 -24.86 -7.67
CA ALA A 247 -11.77 -23.42 -7.66
C ALA A 247 -12.02 -22.95 -9.09
N ASP A 248 -13.22 -22.45 -9.30
CA ASP A 248 -13.58 -21.65 -10.47
C ASP A 248 -12.55 -20.51 -10.62
N GLU A 249 -12.15 -20.28 -11.86
CA GLU A 249 -11.44 -19.09 -12.28
C GLU A 249 -12.29 -17.86 -11.94
N THR A 250 -11.92 -17.11 -10.90
CA THR A 250 -11.97 -15.62 -10.81
C THR A 250 -11.83 -15.15 -9.36
N ASP A 251 -10.60 -14.97 -8.88
CA ASP A 251 -10.29 -13.80 -8.03
C ASP A 251 -8.78 -13.57 -7.91
N LEU A 252 -8.34 -12.35 -8.22
CA LEU A 252 -6.94 -11.90 -8.17
C LEU A 252 -6.60 -11.23 -6.82
N THR A 253 -7.29 -11.60 -5.74
CA THR A 253 -7.12 -10.97 -4.42
C THR A 253 -6.73 -11.95 -3.31
N ALA A 254 -5.83 -12.88 -3.59
CA ALA A 254 -5.23 -13.77 -2.58
C ALA A 254 -3.82 -13.29 -2.19
N LEU A 255 -3.74 -12.15 -1.47
CA LEU A 255 -2.50 -11.68 -0.84
C LEU A 255 -2.60 -11.57 0.69
N ASN A 256 -3.60 -12.20 1.31
CA ASN A 256 -3.77 -12.14 2.77
C ASN A 256 -4.40 -13.41 3.36
N GLU A 257 -4.00 -14.59 2.89
CA GLU A 257 -4.20 -15.80 3.69
C GLU A 257 -3.09 -15.89 4.73
N SER A 258 -3.48 -16.01 6.01
CA SER A 258 -2.60 -16.42 7.10
C SER A 258 -1.75 -17.60 6.64
N PRO A 259 -0.45 -17.69 7.01
CA PRO A 259 0.35 -18.83 6.61
C PRO A 259 -0.28 -20.10 7.18
N GLU A 260 -0.91 -20.91 6.33
CA GLU A 260 -1.18 -22.30 6.67
C GLU A 260 0.18 -22.90 7.05
N GLU A 261 0.30 -23.35 8.31
CA GLU A 261 1.53 -24.00 8.75
C GLU A 261 1.74 -25.24 7.87
N LEU A 262 2.82 -25.20 7.08
CA LEU A 262 3.27 -26.33 6.29
C LEU A 262 3.40 -27.55 7.20
N THR A 263 2.74 -28.64 6.83
CA THR A 263 3.02 -29.92 7.50
C THR A 263 4.49 -30.30 7.29
N GLU A 264 5.11 -30.99 8.25
CA GLU A 264 6.51 -31.44 8.12
C GLU A 264 6.75 -32.27 6.84
N ASP A 265 5.71 -32.95 6.34
CA ASP A 265 5.80 -33.74 5.11
C ASP A 265 5.74 -32.88 3.84
N GLN A 266 4.98 -31.77 3.85
CA GLN A 266 5.00 -30.79 2.76
C GLN A 266 6.31 -29.99 2.73
N LYS A 267 6.87 -29.67 3.90
CA LYS A 267 8.09 -28.87 4.05
C LYS A 267 9.29 -29.45 3.31
N TYR A 268 9.39 -30.78 3.20
CA TYR A 268 10.47 -31.47 2.51
C TYR A 268 10.03 -32.18 1.21
N SER A 269 8.84 -31.88 0.70
CA SER A 269 8.30 -32.49 -0.52
C SER A 269 8.62 -31.66 -1.76
N LEU A 270 9.33 -32.27 -2.72
CA LEU A 270 9.62 -31.64 -4.01
C LEU A 270 8.35 -31.35 -4.82
N ASP A 271 7.43 -32.33 -4.87
CA ASP A 271 6.16 -32.20 -5.60
C ASP A 271 5.31 -31.05 -5.07
N TYR A 272 5.35 -30.79 -3.76
CA TYR A 272 4.66 -29.67 -3.15
C TYR A 272 5.14 -28.33 -3.73
N TYR A 273 6.45 -28.08 -3.74
CA TYR A 273 7.01 -26.84 -4.26
C TYR A 273 6.82 -26.70 -5.78
N LEU A 274 7.00 -27.78 -6.54
CA LEU A 274 6.73 -27.80 -7.98
C LEU A 274 5.26 -27.50 -8.29
N GLY A 275 4.33 -28.00 -7.47
CA GLY A 275 2.90 -27.75 -7.60
C GLY A 275 2.49 -26.29 -7.36
N LYS A 276 3.29 -25.53 -6.60
CA LYS A 276 3.05 -24.10 -6.31
C LYS A 276 3.54 -23.15 -7.42
N VAL A 277 4.34 -23.63 -8.38
CA VAL A 277 4.77 -22.79 -9.50
C VAL A 277 3.61 -22.56 -10.45
N PRO A 278 3.26 -21.31 -10.80
CA PRO A 278 2.19 -21.02 -11.75
C PRO A 278 2.44 -21.73 -13.08
N LYS A 279 1.39 -22.36 -13.63
CA LYS A 279 1.46 -23.06 -14.93
C LYS A 279 0.87 -22.22 -16.06
N SER A 280 -0.07 -21.33 -15.74
CA SER A 280 -0.77 -20.51 -16.72
C SER A 280 0.09 -19.33 -17.19
N LYS A 281 0.17 -19.15 -18.51
CA LYS A 281 0.78 -17.97 -19.11
C LYS A 281 0.08 -16.67 -18.69
N THR A 282 -1.25 -16.69 -18.50
CA THR A 282 -2.02 -15.49 -18.13
C THR A 282 -1.59 -14.93 -16.77
N VAL A 283 -1.28 -15.81 -15.81
CA VAL A 283 -0.78 -15.43 -14.49
C VAL A 283 0.61 -14.80 -14.60
N ILE A 284 1.49 -15.40 -15.40
CA ILE A 284 2.85 -14.88 -15.65
C ILE A 284 2.82 -13.53 -16.37
N ASP A 285 1.92 -13.37 -17.34
CA ASP A 285 1.73 -12.11 -18.05
C ASP A 285 1.22 -11.02 -17.07
N SER A 286 0.30 -11.37 -16.15
CA SER A 286 -0.15 -10.46 -15.08
C SER A 286 1.00 -10.03 -14.17
N LEU A 287 1.77 -11.00 -13.66
CA LEU A 287 2.94 -10.73 -12.82
C LEU A 287 3.98 -9.87 -13.54
N SER A 288 4.16 -10.08 -14.85
CA SER A 288 5.08 -9.27 -15.66
C SER A 288 4.59 -7.81 -15.76
N ARG A 289 3.28 -7.58 -15.95
CA ARG A 289 2.70 -6.23 -15.94
C ARG A 289 2.83 -5.56 -14.57
N GLU A 290 2.54 -6.28 -13.49
CA GLU A 290 2.67 -5.79 -12.12
C GLU A 290 4.13 -5.42 -11.81
N ARG A 291 5.08 -6.28 -12.17
CA ARG A 291 6.51 -5.99 -12.03
C ARG A 291 6.92 -4.74 -12.80
N ASN A 292 6.52 -4.62 -14.07
CA ASN A 292 6.87 -3.48 -14.91
C ASN A 292 6.29 -2.18 -14.33
N PHE A 293 5.06 -2.21 -13.83
CA PHE A 293 4.46 -1.08 -13.14
C PHE A 293 5.19 -0.75 -11.83
N ALA A 294 5.53 -1.75 -11.01
CA ALA A 294 6.25 -1.56 -9.76
C ALA A 294 7.66 -0.98 -9.99
N ASN A 295 8.43 -1.49 -10.96
CA ASN A 295 9.72 -0.91 -11.36
C ASN A 295 9.57 0.53 -11.86
N TYR A 296 8.51 0.84 -12.61
CA TYR A 296 8.23 2.21 -13.03
C TYR A 296 8.00 3.13 -11.82
N GLN A 297 7.15 2.72 -10.86
CA GLN A 297 6.90 3.49 -9.65
C GLN A 297 8.15 3.65 -8.79
N LEU A 298 8.96 2.60 -8.62
CA LEU A 298 10.25 2.67 -7.94
C LEU A 298 11.18 3.69 -8.61
N GLY A 299 11.27 3.67 -9.95
CA GLY A 299 12.03 4.64 -10.73
C GLY A 299 11.63 6.09 -10.41
N LEU A 300 10.33 6.37 -10.39
CA LEU A 300 9.82 7.69 -10.04
C LEU A 300 10.09 8.05 -8.57
N ILE A 301 9.87 7.12 -7.65
CA ILE A 301 10.06 7.35 -6.22
C ILE A 301 11.54 7.63 -5.93
N TYR A 302 12.46 6.85 -6.48
CA TYR A 302 13.89 7.06 -6.31
C TYR A 302 14.35 8.40 -6.87
N LYS A 303 13.84 8.80 -8.03
CA LYS A 303 14.14 10.11 -8.64
C LYS A 303 13.57 11.28 -7.83
N GLU A 304 12.30 11.20 -7.43
CA GLU A 304 11.58 12.36 -6.88
C GLU A 304 11.71 12.49 -5.36
N LYS A 305 11.58 11.38 -4.62
CA LYS A 305 11.61 11.38 -3.15
C LYS A 305 13.03 11.22 -2.61
N PHE A 306 13.78 10.23 -3.09
CA PHE A 306 15.08 9.85 -2.51
C PHE A 306 16.27 10.54 -3.17
N LYS A 307 16.11 11.06 -4.40
CA LYS A 307 17.18 11.66 -5.22
C LYS A 307 18.28 10.67 -5.59
N GLU A 308 17.96 9.38 -5.59
CA GLU A 308 18.82 8.28 -6.03
C GLU A 308 18.71 8.09 -7.54
N ASN A 309 19.31 9.01 -8.30
CA ASN A 309 19.19 9.06 -9.76
C ASN A 309 19.66 7.78 -10.47
N LEU A 310 20.77 7.17 -10.03
CA LEU A 310 21.29 5.96 -10.66
C LEU A 310 20.38 4.75 -10.40
N LEU A 311 19.86 4.63 -9.19
CA LEU A 311 18.90 3.58 -8.83
C LEU A 311 17.59 3.76 -9.60
N ALA A 312 17.12 5.01 -9.72
CA ALA A 312 15.97 5.36 -10.52
C ALA A 312 16.15 4.99 -12.00
N ALA A 313 17.33 5.27 -12.57
CA ALA A 313 17.64 4.91 -13.96
C ALA A 313 17.60 3.39 -14.14
N SER A 314 18.29 2.63 -13.29
CA SER A 314 18.28 1.16 -13.36
C SER A 314 16.86 0.60 -13.34
N LYS A 315 15.99 1.11 -12.46
CA LYS A 315 14.59 0.64 -12.42
C LYS A 315 13.79 0.97 -13.67
N LEU A 316 13.99 2.14 -14.26
CA LEU A 316 13.30 2.51 -15.51
C LEU A 316 13.88 1.79 -16.73
N GLU A 317 15.17 1.46 -16.74
CA GLU A 317 15.81 0.60 -17.74
C GLU A 317 15.22 -0.81 -17.67
N ASP A 318 15.10 -1.40 -16.47
CA ASP A 318 14.47 -2.70 -16.25
C ASP A 318 13.04 -2.76 -16.85
N VAL A 319 12.27 -1.65 -16.72
CA VAL A 319 10.94 -1.54 -17.34
C VAL A 319 11.03 -1.66 -18.85
N LEU A 320 11.93 -0.91 -19.50
CA LEU A 320 12.06 -0.88 -20.95
C LEU A 320 12.59 -2.19 -21.55
N GLU A 321 13.39 -2.94 -20.80
CA GLU A 321 13.91 -4.26 -21.20
C GLU A 321 12.88 -5.40 -21.04
N SER A 322 11.78 -5.14 -20.33
CA SER A 322 10.87 -6.16 -19.83
C SER A 322 9.52 -6.26 -20.57
N GLU A 323 9.49 -5.91 -21.86
CA GLU A 323 8.26 -5.87 -22.68
C GLU A 323 7.08 -5.16 -21.97
N PRO A 324 7.26 -3.89 -21.56
CA PRO A 324 6.27 -3.19 -20.77
C PRO A 324 5.04 -2.83 -21.60
N GLU A 325 3.93 -2.56 -20.91
CA GLU A 325 2.74 -2.01 -21.55
C GLU A 325 3.08 -0.67 -22.24
N GLU A 326 2.49 -0.41 -23.41
CA GLU A 326 2.78 0.79 -24.22
C GLU A 326 2.72 2.10 -23.40
N ARG A 327 1.76 2.16 -22.46
CA ARG A 327 1.57 3.30 -21.54
C ARG A 327 2.78 3.59 -20.65
N LEU A 328 3.67 2.63 -20.40
CA LEU A 328 4.85 2.80 -19.55
C LEU A 328 6.11 3.15 -20.34
N ILE A 329 6.16 2.83 -21.64
CA ILE A 329 7.37 2.97 -22.47
C ILE A 329 7.84 4.42 -22.53
N LEU A 330 7.00 5.28 -23.09
CA LEU A 330 7.37 6.66 -23.36
C LEU A 330 7.63 7.48 -22.08
N PRO A 331 6.79 7.39 -21.01
CA PRO A 331 7.10 8.03 -19.74
C PRO A 331 8.40 7.54 -19.10
N SER A 332 8.73 6.25 -19.20
CA SER A 332 10.00 5.71 -18.69
C SER A 332 11.18 6.28 -19.45
N LYS A 333 11.12 6.30 -20.79
CA LYS A 333 12.14 6.93 -21.65
C LYS A 333 12.36 8.40 -21.30
N TYR A 334 11.30 9.17 -21.10
CA TYR A 334 11.42 10.59 -20.76
C TYR A 334 12.02 10.80 -19.37
N ASN A 335 11.62 10.01 -18.37
CA ASN A 335 12.22 10.09 -17.04
C ASN A 335 13.71 9.68 -17.08
N LEU A 336 14.07 8.65 -17.87
CA LEU A 336 15.46 8.29 -18.12
C LEU A 336 16.24 9.44 -18.78
N PHE A 337 15.68 10.08 -19.80
CA PHE A 337 16.29 11.27 -20.40
C PHE A 337 16.58 12.35 -19.34
N LYS A 338 15.63 12.64 -18.45
CA LYS A 338 15.79 13.63 -17.40
C LYS A 338 16.85 13.24 -16.37
N ILE A 339 16.88 11.97 -15.99
CA ILE A 339 17.92 11.44 -15.10
C ILE A 339 19.29 11.55 -15.78
N TYR A 340 19.42 11.09 -17.02
CA TYR A 340 20.66 11.16 -17.80
C TYR A 340 21.15 12.60 -17.99
N GLU A 341 20.25 13.55 -18.24
CA GLU A 341 20.54 14.99 -18.29
C GLU A 341 21.11 15.49 -16.96
N GLN A 342 20.48 15.12 -15.84
CA GLN A 342 20.90 15.56 -14.51
C GLN A 342 22.25 14.96 -14.07
N VAL A 343 22.53 13.71 -14.41
CA VAL A 343 23.80 13.04 -14.04
C VAL A 343 24.91 13.23 -15.08
N GLY A 344 24.64 13.91 -16.20
CA GLY A 344 25.62 14.10 -17.28
C GLY A 344 25.96 12.82 -18.05
N SER A 345 25.03 11.86 -18.13
CA SER A 345 25.25 10.59 -18.82
C SER A 345 25.35 10.77 -20.34
N PRO A 346 26.26 10.07 -21.03
CA PRO A 346 26.37 10.12 -22.49
C PRO A 346 25.12 9.54 -23.20
N LEU A 347 24.29 8.78 -22.49
CA LEU A 347 23.05 8.20 -23.02
C LEU A 347 21.96 9.23 -23.28
N VAL A 348 22.10 10.45 -22.75
CA VAL A 348 21.09 11.53 -22.85
C VAL A 348 20.72 11.84 -24.30
N LEU A 349 21.70 11.92 -25.21
CA LEU A 349 21.46 12.27 -26.61
C LEU A 349 20.70 11.16 -27.34
N ASN A 350 21.12 9.91 -27.15
CA ASN A 350 20.44 8.76 -27.74
C ASN A 350 19.00 8.66 -27.24
N MET A 351 18.78 8.81 -25.92
CA MET A 351 17.43 8.74 -25.36
C MET A 351 16.53 9.87 -25.91
N LYS A 352 17.07 11.09 -26.03
CA LYS A 352 16.36 12.22 -26.63
C LYS A 352 15.96 11.92 -28.09
N GLU A 353 16.90 11.47 -28.90
CA GLU A 353 16.66 11.14 -30.31
C GLU A 353 15.68 9.98 -30.47
N ASN A 354 15.74 8.97 -29.60
CA ASN A 354 14.81 7.84 -29.58
C ASN A 354 13.37 8.32 -29.35
N ILE A 355 13.15 9.20 -28.37
CA ILE A 355 11.82 9.76 -28.07
C ILE A 355 11.29 10.55 -29.26
N ILE A 356 12.11 11.44 -29.84
CA ILE A 356 11.70 12.27 -30.99
C ILE A 356 11.39 11.41 -32.21
N LYS A 357 12.19 10.37 -32.48
CA LYS A 357 12.04 9.51 -33.67
C LYS A 357 10.87 8.54 -33.55
N ASN A 358 10.73 7.89 -32.39
CA ASN A 358 9.76 6.80 -32.20
C ASN A 358 8.41 7.29 -31.65
N HIS A 359 8.38 8.47 -31.02
CA HIS A 359 7.15 9.07 -30.47
C HIS A 359 7.00 10.55 -30.89
N PRO A 360 7.09 10.89 -32.20
CA PRO A 360 7.18 12.27 -32.70
C PRO A 360 5.94 13.12 -32.40
N SER A 361 4.76 12.50 -32.34
CA SER A 361 3.48 13.15 -32.01
C SER A 361 3.22 13.29 -30.51
N SER A 362 4.14 12.81 -29.67
CA SER A 362 3.96 12.87 -28.23
C SER A 362 4.31 14.23 -27.66
N ARG A 363 3.65 14.59 -26.55
CA ARG A 363 3.97 15.81 -25.80
C ARG A 363 5.43 15.83 -25.35
N TYR A 364 6.01 14.68 -24.99
CA TYR A 364 7.42 14.58 -24.65
C TYR A 364 8.34 14.95 -25.82
N ALA A 365 8.05 14.48 -27.03
CA ALA A 365 8.82 14.87 -28.22
C ALA A 365 8.69 16.37 -28.51
N GLU A 366 7.50 16.95 -28.38
CA GLU A 366 7.30 18.41 -28.49
C GLU A 366 8.17 19.17 -27.48
N ILE A 367 8.18 18.74 -26.21
CA ILE A 367 9.01 19.34 -25.15
C ILE A 367 10.50 19.26 -25.50
N LEU A 368 10.96 18.12 -26.01
CA LEU A 368 12.37 17.91 -26.34
C LEU A 368 12.83 18.70 -27.58
N LEU A 369 11.93 18.94 -28.53
CA LEU A 369 12.17 19.72 -29.74
C LEU A 369 12.17 21.23 -29.47
N ASN A 370 11.22 21.71 -28.67
CA ASN A 370 11.12 23.13 -28.33
C ASN A 370 10.78 23.34 -26.84
N PRO A 371 11.78 23.26 -25.94
CA PRO A 371 11.57 23.41 -24.50
C PRO A 371 10.94 24.75 -24.08
N ARG A 372 11.10 25.80 -24.90
CA ARG A 372 10.57 27.15 -24.60
C ARG A 372 9.09 27.30 -24.99
N ALA A 373 8.62 26.61 -26.03
CA ALA A 373 7.23 26.69 -26.48
C ALA A 373 6.22 26.00 -25.53
N VAL A 374 6.69 25.16 -24.61
CA VAL A 374 5.84 24.47 -23.62
C VAL A 374 5.51 25.38 -22.42
N LEU A 375 6.37 26.38 -22.16
CA LEU A 375 6.17 27.37 -21.09
C LEU A 375 5.13 28.42 -21.45
N GLU A 376 4.88 28.63 -22.75
CA GLU A 376 3.72 29.35 -23.22
C GLU A 376 2.53 28.40 -23.11
N ALA A 377 1.50 28.79 -22.34
CA ALA A 377 0.27 28.03 -22.21
C ALA A 377 -0.37 27.86 -23.60
N SER A 378 0.02 26.81 -24.31
CA SER A 378 -0.63 26.42 -25.57
C SER A 378 -2.09 26.17 -25.25
N GLU A 379 -3.00 26.60 -26.12
CA GLU A 379 -4.44 26.32 -25.94
C GLU A 379 -4.70 24.83 -25.73
N ASP A 380 -3.82 23.92 -26.18
CA ASP A 380 -3.92 22.47 -25.97
C ASP A 380 -3.00 21.88 -24.88
N GLY A 381 -2.54 22.71 -23.94
CA GLY A 381 -1.74 22.28 -22.81
C GLY A 381 -2.53 21.44 -21.78
N PRO A 382 -1.84 20.71 -20.88
CA PRO A 382 -2.48 19.86 -19.87
C PRO A 382 -3.48 20.63 -18.98
N GLU A 383 -3.10 21.81 -18.49
CA GLU A 383 -3.93 22.68 -17.66
C GLU A 383 -5.11 23.27 -18.43
N ALA A 384 -4.93 23.61 -19.70
CA ALA A 384 -5.99 24.12 -20.56
C ALA A 384 -7.03 23.02 -20.85
N GLN A 385 -6.57 21.81 -21.12
CA GLN A 385 -7.45 20.66 -21.32
C GLN A 385 -8.19 20.28 -20.04
N TYR A 386 -7.51 20.26 -18.88
CA TYR A 386 -8.17 20.08 -17.60
C TYR A 386 -9.26 21.15 -17.37
N SER A 387 -8.95 22.42 -17.64
CA SER A 387 -9.90 23.53 -17.46
C SER A 387 -11.13 23.38 -18.37
N ARG A 388 -10.95 22.93 -19.63
CA ARG A 388 -12.06 22.61 -20.53
C ARG A 388 -12.94 21.47 -20.02
N LEU A 389 -12.31 20.37 -19.56
CA LEU A 389 -13.04 19.24 -19.00
C LEU A 389 -13.76 19.63 -17.71
N TYR A 390 -13.16 20.50 -16.90
CA TYR A 390 -13.79 21.04 -15.70
C TYR A 390 -15.01 21.90 -16.04
N ALA A 391 -14.93 22.76 -17.06
CA ALA A 391 -16.09 23.53 -17.54
C ALA A 391 -17.22 22.62 -18.05
N LEU A 392 -16.90 21.52 -18.74
CA LEU A 392 -17.87 20.50 -19.13
C LEU A 392 -18.47 19.79 -17.92
N PHE A 393 -17.67 19.54 -16.87
CA PHE A 393 -18.14 18.97 -15.62
C PHE A 393 -19.13 19.90 -14.91
N GLU A 394 -18.84 21.21 -14.85
CA GLU A 394 -19.77 22.22 -14.32
C GLU A 394 -21.07 22.31 -15.14
N ALA A 395 -20.97 22.14 -16.46
CA ALA A 395 -22.12 22.04 -17.36
C ALA A 395 -22.89 20.69 -17.27
N GLN A 396 -22.47 19.78 -16.38
CA GLN A 396 -23.01 18.43 -16.22
C GLN A 396 -22.89 17.53 -17.46
N GLU A 397 -21.97 17.83 -18.38
CA GLU A 397 -21.66 17.03 -19.56
C GLU A 397 -20.77 15.81 -19.21
N PHE A 398 -21.17 15.05 -18.20
CA PHE A 398 -20.33 14.05 -17.54
C PHE A 398 -19.76 13.00 -18.49
N LEU A 399 -20.52 12.56 -19.50
CA LEU A 399 -20.02 11.59 -20.47
C LEU A 399 -18.83 12.15 -21.27
N ARG A 400 -18.90 13.41 -21.70
CA ARG A 400 -17.82 14.09 -22.42
C ARG A 400 -16.62 14.33 -21.51
N VAL A 401 -16.85 14.58 -20.23
CA VAL A 401 -15.77 14.68 -19.23
C VAL A 401 -15.06 13.34 -19.09
N ILE A 402 -15.80 12.24 -18.98
CA ILE A 402 -15.23 10.90 -18.82
C ILE A 402 -14.39 10.53 -20.04
N THR A 403 -14.95 10.63 -21.26
CA THR A 403 -14.24 10.27 -22.48
C THR A 403 -13.06 11.20 -22.75
N GLY A 404 -13.25 12.51 -22.58
CA GLY A 404 -12.19 13.49 -22.79
C GLY A 404 -11.08 13.41 -21.73
N ALA A 405 -11.42 13.05 -20.49
CA ALA A 405 -10.41 12.78 -19.46
C ALA A 405 -9.61 11.53 -19.80
N GLU A 406 -10.25 10.43 -20.23
CA GLU A 406 -9.56 9.20 -20.66
C GLU A 406 -8.56 9.47 -21.79
N GLU A 407 -8.98 10.20 -22.83
CA GLU A 407 -8.11 10.63 -23.92
C GLU A 407 -6.94 11.49 -23.42
N SER A 408 -7.22 12.42 -22.52
CA SER A 408 -6.21 13.32 -21.95
C SER A 408 -5.21 12.58 -21.06
N ILE A 409 -5.67 11.61 -20.26
CA ILE A 409 -4.82 10.74 -19.43
C ILE A 409 -3.85 9.98 -20.32
N ASN A 410 -4.36 9.36 -21.39
CA ASN A 410 -3.52 8.65 -22.35
C ASN A 410 -2.51 9.58 -23.03
N ARG A 411 -2.94 10.78 -23.46
CA ARG A 411 -2.06 11.77 -24.10
C ARG A 411 -0.99 12.33 -23.18
N PHE A 412 -1.33 12.61 -21.92
CA PHE A 412 -0.46 13.23 -20.92
C PHE A 412 0.17 12.19 -19.98
N THR A 413 0.20 10.91 -20.37
CA THR A 413 0.70 9.83 -19.50
C THR A 413 2.07 10.19 -18.92
N GLY A 414 2.19 10.20 -17.59
CA GLY A 414 3.41 10.56 -16.86
C GLY A 414 3.58 12.05 -16.52
N ASP A 415 2.73 12.95 -17.02
CA ASP A 415 2.71 14.34 -16.56
C ASP A 415 2.10 14.46 -15.15
N PRO A 416 2.50 15.48 -14.36
CA PRO A 416 1.93 15.75 -13.04
C PRO A 416 0.42 16.03 -13.03
N ILE A 417 -0.18 16.33 -14.20
CA ILE A 417 -1.62 16.59 -14.31
C ILE A 417 -2.47 15.32 -14.24
N VAL A 418 -1.90 14.14 -14.54
CA VAL A 418 -2.67 12.91 -14.74
C VAL A 418 -3.52 12.54 -13.50
N PRO A 419 -3.00 12.58 -12.26
CA PRO A 419 -3.81 12.31 -11.07
C PRO A 419 -5.03 13.24 -10.94
N LYS A 420 -4.92 14.51 -11.38
CA LYS A 420 -6.05 15.45 -11.39
C LYS A 420 -7.11 15.07 -12.40
N LEU A 421 -6.70 14.67 -13.61
CA LEU A 421 -7.62 14.19 -14.64
C LEU A 421 -8.34 12.92 -14.20
N GLU A 422 -7.63 11.98 -13.57
CA GLU A 422 -8.19 10.75 -13.02
C GLU A 422 -9.22 11.02 -11.92
N MET A 423 -8.92 11.95 -11.01
CA MET A 423 -9.86 12.37 -9.97
C MET A 423 -11.11 13.06 -10.56
N LEU A 424 -10.95 13.89 -11.59
CA LEU A 424 -12.08 14.51 -12.30
C LEU A 424 -12.95 13.45 -12.99
N LYS A 425 -12.32 12.48 -13.67
CA LYS A 425 -12.98 11.32 -14.29
C LYS A 425 -13.78 10.52 -13.27
N ALA A 426 -13.17 10.14 -12.14
CA ALA A 426 -13.83 9.41 -11.07
C ALA A 426 -15.06 10.16 -10.53
N THR A 427 -14.94 11.48 -10.35
CA THR A 427 -16.06 12.32 -9.89
C THR A 427 -17.20 12.36 -10.92
N ALA A 428 -16.88 12.46 -12.21
CA ALA A 428 -17.87 12.44 -13.30
C ALA A 428 -18.56 11.08 -13.42
N ILE A 429 -17.82 9.98 -13.26
CA ILE A 429 -18.35 8.61 -13.18
C ILE A 429 -19.38 8.52 -12.05
N GLY A 430 -19.05 8.99 -10.84
CA GLY A 430 -19.99 8.92 -9.72
C GLY A 430 -21.26 9.74 -9.93
N ARG A 431 -21.16 10.89 -10.59
CA ARG A 431 -22.33 11.70 -10.96
C ARG A 431 -23.22 11.02 -11.99
N LEU A 432 -22.65 10.27 -12.93
CA LEU A 432 -23.37 9.68 -14.06
C LEU A 432 -23.86 8.25 -13.80
N GLN A 433 -23.02 7.41 -13.20
CA GLN A 433 -23.24 5.96 -13.09
C GLN A 433 -23.66 5.54 -11.68
N GLY A 434 -23.21 6.26 -10.65
CA GLY A 434 -23.66 6.08 -9.27
C GLY A 434 -22.57 5.62 -8.31
N PHE A 435 -22.99 5.26 -7.09
CA PHE A 435 -22.10 4.99 -5.95
C PHE A 435 -21.12 3.85 -6.18
N LYS A 436 -21.55 2.75 -6.83
CA LYS A 436 -20.72 1.57 -7.00
C LYS A 436 -19.51 1.88 -7.89
N GLU A 437 -19.78 2.45 -9.07
CA GLU A 437 -18.77 2.84 -10.05
C GLU A 437 -17.90 3.98 -9.51
N PHE A 438 -18.47 4.89 -8.70
CA PHE A 438 -17.70 5.91 -8.00
C PHE A 438 -16.70 5.32 -7.01
N LYS A 439 -17.12 4.34 -6.19
CA LYS A 439 -16.29 3.65 -5.21
C LYS A 439 -15.13 2.93 -5.91
N GLU A 440 -15.41 2.22 -7.01
CA GLU A 440 -14.38 1.56 -7.82
C GLU A 440 -13.39 2.57 -8.41
N ALA A 441 -13.88 3.66 -9.02
CA ALA A 441 -13.02 4.69 -9.61
C ALA A 441 -12.17 5.43 -8.55
N LEU A 442 -12.73 5.74 -7.38
CA LEU A 442 -11.96 6.35 -6.29
C LEU A 442 -10.91 5.41 -5.72
N ASN A 443 -11.24 4.12 -5.54
CA ASN A 443 -10.27 3.12 -5.13
C ASN A 443 -9.12 3.02 -6.13
N TYR A 444 -9.43 3.05 -7.43
CA TYR A 444 -8.41 3.09 -8.47
C TYR A 444 -7.46 4.30 -8.31
N VAL A 445 -8.00 5.50 -8.08
CA VAL A 445 -7.17 6.70 -7.87
C VAL A 445 -6.34 6.59 -6.58
N ALA A 446 -6.93 6.08 -5.51
CA ALA A 446 -6.28 5.88 -4.21
C ALA A 446 -5.11 4.89 -4.28
N LEU A 447 -5.25 3.82 -5.07
CA LEU A 447 -4.26 2.74 -5.21
C LEU A 447 -3.16 3.07 -6.22
N ASN A 448 -3.48 3.74 -7.32
CA ASN A 448 -2.50 4.03 -8.37
C ASN A 448 -1.69 5.31 -8.12
N TYR A 449 -2.19 6.22 -7.28
CA TYR A 449 -1.54 7.50 -6.99
C TYR A 449 -1.40 7.80 -5.48
N PRO A 450 -1.05 6.82 -4.60
CA PRO A 450 -1.13 6.96 -3.14
C PRO A 450 -0.30 8.13 -2.59
N ASN A 451 0.72 8.54 -3.33
CA ASN A 451 1.64 9.61 -2.96
C ASN A 451 1.25 11.00 -3.44
N GLN A 452 0.34 11.09 -4.40
CA GLN A 452 -0.07 12.37 -4.97
C GLN A 452 -1.20 12.99 -4.15
N PRO A 453 -1.34 14.33 -4.14
CA PRO A 453 -2.43 15.00 -3.43
C PRO A 453 -3.81 14.43 -3.76
N GLU A 454 -4.04 14.07 -5.02
CA GLU A 454 -5.29 13.51 -5.52
C GLU A 454 -5.53 12.10 -5.02
N GLY A 455 -4.51 11.23 -4.98
CA GLY A 455 -4.64 9.89 -4.42
C GLY A 455 -4.83 9.89 -2.91
N LYS A 456 -4.13 10.77 -2.17
CA LYS A 456 -4.37 10.97 -0.73
C LYS A 456 -5.79 11.46 -0.46
N LYS A 457 -6.28 12.38 -1.29
CA LYS A 457 -7.67 12.84 -1.22
C LYS A 457 -8.66 11.71 -1.53
N ALA A 458 -8.37 10.87 -2.52
CA ALA A 458 -9.19 9.70 -2.83
C ALA A 458 -9.22 8.71 -1.66
N GLN A 459 -8.08 8.42 -1.02
CA GLN A 459 -7.99 7.59 0.18
C GLN A 459 -8.85 8.14 1.32
N GLN A 460 -8.77 9.45 1.58
CA GLN A 460 -9.62 10.11 2.58
C GLN A 460 -11.12 10.00 2.23
N MET A 461 -11.49 10.20 0.97
CA MET A 461 -12.86 10.05 0.52
C MET A 461 -13.37 8.62 0.72
N VAL A 462 -12.55 7.62 0.39
CA VAL A 462 -12.87 6.20 0.57
C VAL A 462 -13.06 5.86 2.04
N ALA A 463 -12.19 6.35 2.93
CA ALA A 463 -12.24 6.04 4.35
C ALA A 463 -13.37 6.77 5.10
N GLU A 464 -13.62 8.05 4.78
CA GLU A 464 -14.47 8.92 5.61
C GLU A 464 -15.80 9.30 4.95
N GLN A 465 -15.86 9.36 3.62
CA GLN A 465 -17.03 9.86 2.89
C GLN A 465 -17.87 8.74 2.30
N LEU A 466 -17.25 7.73 1.68
CA LEU A 466 -18.00 6.61 1.10
C LEU A 466 -18.88 5.86 2.12
N PRO A 467 -18.44 5.57 3.36
CA PRO A 467 -19.30 4.91 4.35
C PRO A 467 -20.56 5.72 4.69
N LYS A 468 -20.49 7.06 4.61
CA LYS A 468 -21.63 7.95 4.84
C LYS A 468 -22.59 8.00 3.66
N LEU A 469 -22.12 7.64 2.46
CA LEU A 469 -22.88 7.59 1.21
C LEU A 469 -23.34 6.18 0.86
N GLU A 470 -22.89 5.16 1.58
CA GLU A 470 -23.23 3.75 1.34
C GLU A 470 -24.69 3.38 1.65
N PRO A 471 -25.35 3.94 2.71
CA PRO A 471 -26.74 3.64 2.98
C PRO A 471 -27.66 4.05 1.81
N ASN A 472 -28.28 3.06 1.18
CA ASN A 472 -29.17 3.25 0.03
C ASN A 472 -30.67 3.32 0.40
N GLY A 473 -30.98 3.30 1.71
CA GLY A 473 -32.33 3.36 2.25
C GLY A 473 -32.98 4.74 2.12
N PHE A 474 -34.31 4.75 2.10
CA PHE A 474 -35.11 5.98 2.03
C PHE A 474 -35.63 6.36 3.42
N SER A 475 -35.52 7.63 3.76
CA SER A 475 -36.09 8.23 4.95
C SER A 475 -37.62 8.13 4.95
N SER A 476 -38.20 7.90 6.13
CA SER A 476 -39.65 7.92 6.32
C SER A 476 -40.21 9.32 6.09
N GLU A 477 -41.24 9.41 5.26
CA GLU A 477 -41.89 10.69 4.91
C GLU A 477 -43.09 11.04 5.80
N ASN A 478 -43.46 10.16 6.75
CA ASN A 478 -44.67 10.29 7.58
C ASN A 478 -44.43 10.90 8.96
N VAL A 479 -43.18 11.16 9.35
CA VAL A 479 -42.81 11.82 10.60
C VAL A 479 -42.36 13.21 10.21
N GLU A 480 -43.22 14.22 10.39
CA GLU A 480 -42.97 15.62 10.03
C GLU A 480 -41.52 16.02 10.27
N PRO A 481 -40.81 16.46 9.22
CA PRO A 481 -39.78 17.44 9.43
C PRO A 481 -40.17 18.71 8.67
N GLU A 482 -39.70 19.83 9.18
CA GLU A 482 -39.43 21.04 8.41
C GLU A 482 -38.38 20.71 7.33
N GLY A 483 -38.74 19.87 6.36
CA GLY A 483 -37.87 19.27 5.37
C GLY A 483 -37.94 20.01 4.06
N ASN A 484 -36.81 20.06 3.33
CA ASN A 484 -36.75 20.66 2.01
C ASN A 484 -37.34 19.67 0.97
N TRP A 485 -38.55 19.90 0.49
CA TRP A 485 -39.23 19.06 -0.51
C TRP A 485 -38.96 19.53 -1.93
N LYS A 486 -39.05 18.59 -2.88
CA LYS A 486 -38.80 18.81 -4.30
C LYS A 486 -39.94 18.27 -5.16
N VAL A 487 -40.22 18.94 -6.28
CA VAL A 487 -41.07 18.43 -7.37
C VAL A 487 -40.17 18.08 -8.54
N VAL A 488 -40.20 16.82 -8.97
CA VAL A 488 -39.28 16.27 -9.97
C VAL A 488 -40.06 15.87 -11.22
N PHE A 489 -39.59 16.31 -12.38
CA PHE A 489 -40.11 15.97 -13.70
C PHE A 489 -39.06 15.14 -14.47
N PRO A 490 -39.29 13.84 -14.66
CA PRO A 490 -38.38 12.98 -15.40
C PRO A 490 -38.51 13.14 -16.91
N PHE A 491 -37.37 13.15 -17.60
CA PHE A 491 -37.23 13.19 -19.05
C PHE A 491 -36.21 12.16 -19.51
N LYS A 492 -36.36 11.70 -20.75
CA LYS A 492 -35.28 11.03 -21.47
C LYS A 492 -34.29 12.08 -21.96
N ARG A 493 -32.99 11.79 -21.90
CA ARG A 493 -31.92 12.66 -22.40
C ARG A 493 -32.00 12.89 -23.90
N THR A 494 -32.64 11.99 -24.64
CA THR A 494 -32.96 12.20 -26.07
C THR A 494 -33.93 13.35 -26.29
N ASP A 495 -34.73 13.69 -25.27
CA ASP A 495 -35.74 14.75 -25.29
C ASP A 495 -35.28 16.01 -24.53
N ASP A 496 -33.97 16.28 -24.50
CA ASP A 496 -33.36 17.41 -23.76
C ASP A 496 -34.02 18.76 -24.07
N GLU A 497 -34.38 19.00 -25.34
CA GLU A 497 -35.07 20.23 -25.72
C GLU A 497 -36.40 20.40 -24.97
N ALA A 498 -37.13 19.33 -24.72
CA ALA A 498 -38.38 19.37 -23.97
C ALA A 498 -38.11 19.67 -22.49
N ALA A 499 -37.07 19.09 -21.90
CA ALA A 499 -36.64 19.40 -20.55
C ALA A 499 -36.19 20.86 -20.41
N VAL A 500 -35.41 21.40 -21.35
CA VAL A 500 -34.98 22.80 -21.36
C VAL A 500 -36.16 23.76 -21.54
N ARG A 501 -37.14 23.43 -22.38
CA ARG A 501 -38.39 24.19 -22.49
C ARG A 501 -39.16 24.20 -21.17
N LEU A 502 -39.26 23.05 -20.50
CA LEU A 502 -39.92 22.96 -19.20
C LEU A 502 -39.17 23.77 -18.13
N LEU A 503 -37.84 23.65 -18.07
CA LEU A 503 -36.98 24.41 -17.16
C LEU A 503 -37.24 25.91 -17.27
N LYS A 504 -37.22 26.46 -18.49
CA LYS A 504 -37.50 27.88 -18.74
C LYS A 504 -38.91 28.26 -18.30
N ARG A 505 -39.90 27.44 -18.63
CA ARG A 505 -41.30 27.67 -18.26
C ARG A 505 -41.49 27.66 -16.74
N LEU A 506 -40.91 26.69 -16.04
CA LEU A 506 -40.98 26.60 -14.58
C LEU A 506 -40.30 27.79 -13.90
N LYS A 507 -39.14 28.25 -14.41
CA LYS A 507 -38.49 29.48 -13.89
C LYS A 507 -39.44 30.69 -13.99
N LEU A 508 -40.05 30.90 -15.16
CA LEU A 508 -41.03 31.98 -15.35
C LEU A 508 -42.24 31.84 -14.42
N THR A 509 -42.78 30.62 -14.26
CA THR A 509 -43.91 30.36 -13.36
C THR A 509 -43.56 30.65 -11.91
N ILE A 510 -42.36 30.26 -11.46
CA ILE A 510 -41.89 30.53 -10.10
C ILE A 510 -41.77 32.04 -9.84
N ASP A 511 -41.20 32.79 -10.79
CA ASP A 511 -41.04 34.24 -10.68
C ASP A 511 -42.41 34.96 -10.67
N ASP A 512 -43.31 34.60 -11.57
CA ASP A 512 -44.65 35.20 -11.70
C ASP A 512 -45.51 34.97 -10.45
N LEU A 513 -45.47 33.74 -9.92
CA LEU A 513 -46.15 33.38 -8.68
C LEU A 513 -45.40 33.84 -7.42
N ARG A 514 -44.24 34.50 -7.56
CA ARG A 514 -43.38 35.01 -6.48
C ARG A 514 -42.93 33.95 -5.47
N TYR A 515 -42.69 32.73 -5.93
CA TYR A 515 -42.06 31.68 -5.12
C TYR A 515 -40.56 31.92 -4.99
N SER A 516 -39.96 31.58 -3.85
CA SER A 516 -38.50 31.64 -3.63
C SER A 516 -37.77 30.36 -4.07
N ASN A 517 -38.47 29.46 -4.76
CA ASN A 517 -37.96 28.14 -5.14
C ASN A 517 -36.95 28.25 -6.30
N ILE A 518 -36.04 27.28 -6.38
CA ILE A 518 -35.02 27.24 -7.45
C ILE A 518 -35.36 26.10 -8.39
N VAL A 519 -35.26 26.34 -9.70
CA VAL A 519 -35.45 25.31 -10.73
C VAL A 519 -34.11 24.93 -11.35
N SER A 520 -33.77 23.63 -11.33
CA SER A 520 -32.56 23.08 -11.94
C SER A 520 -32.90 22.03 -13.01
N LYS A 521 -31.88 21.70 -13.79
CA LYS A 521 -31.82 20.48 -14.61
C LYS A 521 -30.67 19.63 -14.06
N ASP A 522 -30.98 18.40 -13.70
CA ASP A 522 -30.06 17.48 -13.03
C ASP A 522 -29.93 16.21 -13.88
N ILE A 523 -28.72 15.90 -14.35
CA ILE A 523 -28.47 14.63 -15.05
C ILE A 523 -28.60 13.46 -14.07
N TYR A 524 -29.42 12.47 -14.42
CA TYR A 524 -29.64 11.30 -13.58
C TYR A 524 -28.76 10.13 -13.99
N ASN A 525 -28.79 9.70 -15.25
CA ASN A 525 -27.94 8.62 -15.77
C ASN A 525 -27.67 8.81 -17.29
N LEU A 526 -27.25 7.76 -17.98
CA LEU A 526 -27.02 7.82 -19.43
C LEU A 526 -28.29 8.06 -20.27
N GLU A 527 -29.46 7.70 -19.76
CA GLU A 527 -30.73 7.75 -20.49
C GLU A 527 -31.70 8.82 -19.99
N ASP A 528 -31.63 9.17 -18.71
CA ASP A 528 -32.64 9.96 -18.02
C ASP A 528 -32.00 11.23 -17.41
N GLU A 529 -32.80 12.28 -17.36
CA GLU A 529 -32.50 13.54 -16.69
C GLU A 529 -33.75 14.10 -16.03
N PHE A 530 -33.56 15.00 -15.06
CA PHE A 530 -34.64 15.57 -14.27
C PHE A 530 -34.68 17.08 -14.38
N VAL A 531 -35.87 17.65 -14.55
CA VAL A 531 -36.12 19.06 -14.22
C VAL A 531 -36.70 19.10 -12.82
N VAL A 532 -36.10 19.89 -11.93
CA VAL A 532 -36.42 19.83 -10.50
C VAL A 532 -36.73 21.22 -9.97
N VAL A 533 -37.82 21.33 -9.23
CA VAL A 533 -38.14 22.52 -8.42
C VAL A 533 -37.79 22.21 -6.97
N HIS A 534 -36.83 22.94 -6.40
CA HIS A 534 -36.33 22.76 -5.04
C HIS A 534 -36.94 23.78 -4.08
N GLY A 535 -36.89 23.51 -2.76
CA GLY A 535 -37.12 24.55 -1.74
C GLY A 535 -38.50 24.57 -1.12
N PHE A 536 -39.32 23.52 -1.27
CA PHE A 536 -40.64 23.50 -0.65
C PHE A 536 -40.55 23.18 0.84
N LYS A 537 -41.26 23.94 1.68
CA LYS A 537 -41.21 23.81 3.14
C LYS A 537 -41.89 22.56 3.69
N SER A 538 -42.84 22.00 2.94
CA SER A 538 -43.56 20.79 3.32
C SER A 538 -44.00 20.01 2.08
N ARG A 539 -44.38 18.75 2.31
CA ARG A 539 -44.93 17.86 1.30
C ARG A 539 -46.19 18.45 0.67
N ASP A 540 -47.08 19.00 1.48
CA ASP A 540 -48.37 19.54 1.03
C ASP A 540 -48.18 20.79 0.17
N PHE A 541 -47.19 21.64 0.48
CA PHE A 541 -46.83 22.76 -0.39
C PHE A 541 -46.33 22.28 -1.75
N ALA A 542 -45.47 21.25 -1.78
CA ALA A 542 -44.99 20.68 -3.03
C ALA A 542 -46.11 20.02 -3.85
N LEU A 543 -47.03 19.30 -3.20
CA LEU A 543 -48.21 18.71 -3.83
C LEU A 543 -49.17 19.79 -4.35
N GLY A 544 -49.42 20.84 -3.58
CA GLY A 544 -50.25 21.97 -3.99
C GLY A 544 -49.66 22.69 -5.21
N PHE A 545 -48.34 22.85 -5.27
CA PHE A 545 -47.67 23.37 -6.46
C PHE A 545 -47.84 22.44 -7.67
N ALA A 546 -47.63 21.13 -7.50
CA ALA A 546 -47.84 20.15 -8.57
C ALA A 546 -49.30 20.13 -9.06
N GLU A 547 -50.27 20.28 -8.16
CA GLU A 547 -51.69 20.36 -8.48
C GLU A 547 -52.05 21.66 -9.22
N LEU A 548 -51.50 22.80 -8.78
CA LEU A 548 -51.64 24.08 -9.47
C LEU A 548 -51.17 23.96 -10.92
N LEU A 549 -49.99 23.38 -11.15
CA LEU A 549 -49.48 23.15 -12.49
C LEU A 549 -50.35 22.21 -13.32
N LYS A 550 -51.08 21.28 -12.69
CA LYS A 550 -51.96 20.35 -13.42
C LYS A 550 -53.29 21.01 -13.84
N ASN A 551 -53.85 21.83 -12.97
CA ASN A 551 -55.25 22.28 -13.04
C ASN A 551 -55.42 23.74 -13.47
N ASN A 552 -54.47 24.62 -13.14
CA ASN A 552 -54.56 26.04 -13.50
C ASN A 552 -54.32 26.23 -15.01
N LYS A 553 -55.20 26.97 -15.69
CA LYS A 553 -55.14 27.17 -17.15
C LYS A 553 -53.89 27.94 -17.59
N ASP A 554 -53.48 28.93 -16.80
CA ASP A 554 -52.38 29.85 -17.15
C ASP A 554 -51.01 29.17 -16.97
N TYR A 555 -50.90 28.27 -15.98
CA TYR A 555 -49.65 27.58 -15.63
C TYR A 555 -49.63 26.09 -16.00
N ARG A 556 -50.52 25.65 -16.88
CA ARG A 556 -50.76 24.22 -17.11
C ARG A 556 -49.54 23.46 -17.67
N ILE A 557 -49.03 22.47 -16.93
CA ILE A 557 -47.96 21.55 -17.32
C ILE A 557 -48.48 20.11 -17.23
N ARG A 558 -48.36 19.35 -18.32
CA ARG A 558 -48.89 17.97 -18.43
C ARG A 558 -47.84 16.87 -18.21
N ASN A 559 -46.58 17.25 -18.06
CA ASN A 559 -45.48 16.30 -17.82
C ASN A 559 -45.72 15.51 -16.52
N GLU A 560 -45.41 14.21 -16.54
CA GLU A 560 -45.40 13.39 -15.33
C GLU A 560 -44.46 14.01 -14.30
N ASN A 561 -44.86 14.00 -13.04
CA ASN A 561 -44.05 14.49 -11.95
C ASN A 561 -44.29 13.69 -10.66
N PHE A 562 -43.37 13.81 -9.72
CA PHE A 562 -43.52 13.27 -8.39
C PHE A 562 -42.89 14.19 -7.35
N VAL A 563 -43.43 14.11 -6.13
CA VAL A 563 -42.94 14.85 -4.96
C VAL A 563 -42.01 13.95 -4.15
N ILE A 564 -40.89 14.50 -3.70
CA ILE A 564 -39.86 13.75 -2.97
C ILE A 564 -39.15 14.64 -1.94
N LEU A 565 -38.80 14.05 -0.79
CA LEU A 565 -37.96 14.69 0.22
C LEU A 565 -36.52 14.86 -0.32
N SER A 566 -35.85 15.97 -0.02
CA SER A 566 -34.49 16.22 -0.52
C SER A 566 -33.49 15.12 -0.18
N ASP A 567 -33.60 14.51 1.00
CA ASP A 567 -32.73 13.40 1.42
C ASP A 567 -32.95 12.17 0.54
N ASN A 568 -34.20 11.79 0.30
CA ASN A 568 -34.54 10.67 -0.60
C ASN A 568 -34.10 10.97 -2.04
N TYR A 569 -34.21 12.22 -2.49
CA TYR A 569 -33.72 12.65 -3.79
C TYR A 569 -32.19 12.51 -3.91
N LYS A 570 -31.46 12.85 -2.85
CA LYS A 570 -30.00 12.65 -2.78
C LYS A 570 -29.67 11.16 -2.88
N THR A 571 -30.36 10.29 -2.14
CA THR A 571 -30.18 8.83 -2.22
C THR A 571 -30.40 8.32 -3.64
N ILE A 572 -31.48 8.76 -4.31
CA ILE A 572 -31.75 8.39 -5.71
C ILE A 572 -30.62 8.85 -6.63
N GLN A 573 -30.15 10.08 -6.50
CA GLN A 573 -29.07 10.59 -7.33
C GLN A 573 -27.74 9.86 -7.10
N VAL A 574 -27.46 9.43 -5.87
CA VAL A 574 -26.23 8.70 -5.51
C VAL A 574 -26.28 7.25 -5.98
N HIS A 575 -27.37 6.53 -5.73
CA HIS A 575 -27.46 5.09 -6.00
C HIS A 575 -28.17 4.72 -7.30
N LYS A 576 -28.68 5.71 -8.04
CA LYS A 576 -29.45 5.51 -9.27
C LYS A 576 -30.63 4.54 -9.10
N ASN A 577 -31.27 4.55 -7.93
CA ASN A 577 -32.32 3.60 -7.52
C ASN A 577 -33.76 4.18 -7.53
N LEU A 578 -34.09 5.10 -8.44
CA LEU A 578 -35.43 5.69 -8.60
C LEU A 578 -36.55 4.63 -8.70
N LYS A 579 -36.29 3.50 -9.37
CA LYS A 579 -37.26 2.41 -9.51
C LYS A 579 -37.65 1.81 -8.15
N ASP A 580 -36.70 1.65 -7.25
CA ASP A 580 -36.93 1.09 -5.92
C ASP A 580 -37.71 2.08 -5.04
N TYR A 581 -37.39 3.37 -5.13
CA TYR A 581 -38.18 4.42 -4.47
C TYR A 581 -39.64 4.41 -4.94
N ARG A 582 -39.89 4.30 -6.24
CA ARG A 582 -41.25 4.23 -6.81
C ARG A 582 -42.01 2.98 -6.34
N ARG A 583 -41.34 1.84 -6.21
CA ARG A 583 -41.96 0.60 -5.67
C ARG A 583 -42.39 0.76 -4.22
N LEU A 584 -41.55 1.37 -3.37
CA LEU A 584 -41.86 1.64 -1.96
C LEU A 584 -43.13 2.50 -1.78
N LYS A 585 -43.43 3.39 -2.74
CA LYS A 585 -44.65 4.22 -2.75
C LYS A 585 -45.90 3.46 -3.17
N LEU A 586 -45.76 2.40 -3.95
CA LEU A 586 -46.87 1.61 -4.49
C LEU A 586 -47.29 0.47 -3.55
N THR A 587 -46.40 0.00 -2.67
CA THR A 587 -46.72 -0.98 -1.63
C THR A 587 -47.32 -0.29 -0.41
N PRO A 588 -48.59 -0.55 -0.03
CA PRO A 588 -49.10 -0.08 1.25
C PRO A 588 -48.25 -0.71 2.35
N LYS A 589 -47.74 0.10 3.28
CA LYS A 589 -47.14 -0.43 4.51
C LYS A 589 -48.22 -1.25 5.24
N PRO A 590 -47.95 -2.50 5.64
CA PRO A 590 -48.90 -3.30 6.42
C PRO A 590 -49.22 -2.66 7.77
#